data_AF-A0A973D590-F1
#
_entry.id   AF-A0A973D590-F1
#
_cell.length_a   1.000
_cell.length_b   1.000
_cell.length_c   1.000
_cell.angle_alpha   90.00
_cell.angle_beta   90.00
_cell.angle_gamma   90.00
#
_symmetry.space_group_name_H-M   'P 1'
#
loop_
_entity.id
_entity.type
_entity.pdbx_description
1 polymer ?
#
loop_
_entity_poly.entity_id
_entity_poly.type
_entity_poly.pdbx_seq_one_letter_code
_entity_poly.pdbx_strand_id
1 'polypeptide(L)'
;SLLGLSLIWIAIRCLLLLDKSQLPWLLEVIMFLQVVWWAVVLFSFARLLFKAKSQRNFIFIPLLIALMILQLSFLYWSQEELALVKHLARSAVLVFSIIVGIIAGRVIPMFTRNALAADVKQKIKLTAWLDGMLLIFSLLGSGNFLFSYFYSLPLNPAWALFVVGVLHLARLSQWRSIYTLNNPLLWSLHLAYLCLASGLILIALSFYSAQVLMSDAFHLVTVGVFGGMILAMMVRVSLGHTGRPLQVNNWLVVAFLLIFIAVILRVLLAILVQPLSAWNSSALLWIAAYSIFLRFYIPVLTSSRK
;
A
#
# COMPACT_ATOMS: atom_id res chain seq x y z
N SER A 1 22.50 -8.15 -6.47
CA SER A 1 22.29 -8.08 -5.01
C SER A 1 21.20 -7.05 -4.70
N LEU A 2 20.59 -7.07 -3.51
CA LEU A 2 19.63 -6.02 -3.11
C LEU A 2 20.28 -4.63 -3.10
N LEU A 3 21.56 -4.54 -2.71
CA LEU A 3 22.32 -3.29 -2.74
C LEU A 3 22.35 -2.66 -4.14
N GLY A 4 22.59 -3.44 -5.20
CA GLY A 4 22.58 -2.94 -6.57
C GLY A 4 21.22 -2.39 -7.00
N LEU A 5 20.13 -3.08 -6.64
CA LEU A 5 18.76 -2.59 -6.88
C LEU A 5 18.48 -1.29 -6.11
N SER A 6 18.95 -1.17 -4.87
CA SER A 6 18.81 0.04 -4.07
C SER A 6 19.60 1.21 -4.66
N LEU A 7 20.82 0.98 -5.13
CA LEU A 7 21.65 2.01 -5.76
C LEU A 7 21.01 2.55 -7.06
N ILE A 8 20.50 1.66 -7.92
CA ILE A 8 19.76 2.07 -9.14
C ILE A 8 18.52 2.89 -8.76
N TRP A 9 17.77 2.45 -7.75
CA TRP A 9 16.61 3.19 -7.27
C TRP A 9 16.97 4.58 -6.75
N ILE A 10 18.04 4.70 -5.94
CA ILE A 10 18.54 6.00 -5.43
C ILE A 10 18.98 6.89 -6.60
N ALA A 11 19.73 6.35 -7.56
CA ALA A 11 20.19 7.09 -8.74
C ALA A 11 19.01 7.69 -9.52
N ILE A 12 17.96 6.89 -9.78
CA ILE A 12 16.73 7.38 -10.42
C ILE A 12 16.11 8.55 -9.65
N ARG A 13 16.03 8.48 -8.31
CA ARG A 13 15.48 9.56 -7.48
C ARG A 13 16.33 10.82 -7.53
N CYS A 14 17.64 10.70 -7.47
CA CYS A 14 18.55 11.84 -7.60
C CYS A 14 18.44 12.50 -8.97
N LEU A 15 18.37 11.70 -10.05
CA LEU A 15 18.20 12.21 -11.41
C LEU A 15 16.85 12.94 -11.60
N LEU A 16 15.78 12.48 -10.96
CA LEU A 16 14.47 13.14 -10.99
C LEU A 16 14.45 14.52 -10.31
N LEU A 17 15.43 14.84 -9.45
CA LEU A 17 15.56 16.16 -8.82
C LEU A 17 16.27 17.18 -9.71
N LEU A 18 16.97 16.72 -10.75
CA LEU A 18 17.67 17.60 -11.68
C LEU A 18 16.66 18.30 -12.60
N ASP A 19 17.01 19.51 -13.00
CA ASP A 19 16.21 20.29 -13.93
C ASP A 19 16.27 19.66 -15.34
N LYS A 20 15.13 19.15 -15.79
CA LYS A 20 14.98 18.49 -17.07
C LYS A 20 15.05 19.47 -18.25
N SER A 21 14.80 20.76 -18.03
CA SER A 21 14.89 21.78 -19.08
C SER A 21 16.33 21.96 -19.60
N GLN A 22 17.32 21.67 -18.77
CA GLN A 22 18.74 21.80 -19.09
C GLN A 22 19.31 20.54 -19.76
N LEU A 23 18.65 19.40 -19.62
CA LEU A 23 19.13 18.08 -20.07
C LEU A 23 18.02 17.31 -20.79
N PRO A 24 17.85 17.49 -22.11
CA PRO A 24 16.78 16.84 -22.88
C PRO A 24 16.80 15.30 -22.81
N TRP A 25 18.00 14.71 -22.74
CA TRP A 25 18.23 13.26 -22.64
C TRP A 25 18.01 12.68 -21.23
N LEU A 26 17.79 13.54 -20.23
CA LEU A 26 17.67 13.10 -18.83
C LEU A 26 16.48 12.15 -18.62
N LEU A 27 15.35 12.42 -19.29
CA LEU A 27 14.17 11.57 -19.18
C LEU A 27 14.42 10.17 -19.76
N GLU A 28 15.12 10.08 -20.89
CA GLU A 28 15.47 8.80 -21.53
C GLU A 28 16.37 7.96 -20.64
N VAL A 29 17.38 8.59 -20.01
CA VAL A 29 18.26 7.92 -19.03
C VAL A 29 17.48 7.43 -17.82
N ILE A 30 16.58 8.27 -17.27
CA ILE A 30 15.71 7.88 -16.16
C ILE A 30 14.82 6.68 -16.54
N MET A 31 14.19 6.73 -17.72
CA MET A 31 13.35 5.65 -18.22
C MET A 31 14.15 4.36 -18.43
N PHE A 32 15.34 4.45 -19.03
CA PHE A 32 16.23 3.30 -19.20
C PHE A 32 16.57 2.66 -17.86
N LEU A 33 17.03 3.45 -16.88
CA LEU A 33 17.33 2.95 -15.54
C LEU A 33 16.10 2.34 -14.86
N GLN A 34 14.92 2.92 -15.06
CA GLN A 34 13.66 2.41 -14.52
C GLN A 34 13.26 1.07 -15.14
N VAL A 35 13.46 0.90 -16.46
CA VAL A 35 13.25 -0.38 -17.16
C VAL A 35 14.23 -1.43 -16.64
N VAL A 36 15.52 -1.09 -16.52
CA VAL A 36 16.54 -1.99 -15.98
C VAL A 36 16.16 -2.42 -14.55
N TRP A 37 15.75 -1.48 -13.71
CA TRP A 37 15.32 -1.78 -12.34
C TRP A 37 14.15 -2.78 -12.32
N TRP A 38 13.10 -2.53 -13.11
CA TRP A 38 11.94 -3.41 -13.20
C TRP A 38 12.28 -4.79 -13.77
N ALA A 39 13.11 -4.85 -14.82
CA ALA A 39 13.54 -6.10 -15.42
C ALA A 39 14.28 -6.97 -14.40
N VAL A 40 15.20 -6.39 -13.63
CA VAL A 40 15.95 -7.11 -12.59
C VAL A 40 15.01 -7.58 -11.46
N VAL A 41 14.07 -6.74 -11.02
CA VAL A 41 13.08 -7.10 -9.99
C VAL A 41 12.18 -8.25 -10.45
N LEU A 42 11.57 -8.12 -11.64
CA LEU A 42 10.69 -9.13 -12.21
C LEU A 42 11.41 -10.46 -12.44
N PHE A 43 12.60 -10.43 -13.05
CA PHE A 43 13.39 -11.63 -13.28
C PHE A 43 13.77 -12.32 -11.97
N SER A 44 14.28 -11.57 -10.99
CA SER A 44 14.69 -12.12 -9.70
C SER A 44 13.51 -12.73 -8.95
N PHE A 45 12.38 -12.02 -8.91
CA PHE A 45 11.17 -12.48 -8.24
C PHE A 45 10.56 -13.69 -8.94
N ALA A 46 10.39 -13.65 -10.27
CA ALA A 46 9.87 -14.77 -11.05
C ALA A 46 10.73 -16.02 -10.87
N ARG A 47 12.06 -15.88 -10.99
CA ARG A 47 13.01 -17.00 -10.77
C ARG A 47 12.82 -17.65 -9.40
N LEU A 48 12.65 -16.86 -8.34
CA LEU A 48 12.39 -17.37 -6.99
C LEU A 48 11.07 -18.13 -6.91
N LEU A 49 10.01 -17.60 -7.51
CA LEU A 49 8.69 -18.24 -7.51
C LEU A 49 8.69 -19.57 -8.26
N PHE A 50 9.32 -19.62 -9.45
CA PHE A 50 9.42 -20.84 -10.25
C PHE A 50 10.28 -21.89 -9.55
N LYS A 51 11.43 -21.50 -8.98
CA LYS A 51 12.30 -22.41 -8.22
C LYS A 51 11.59 -22.97 -6.98
N ALA A 52 10.81 -22.15 -6.29
CA ALA A 52 10.04 -22.56 -5.11
C ALA A 52 8.71 -23.25 -5.45
N LYS A 53 8.34 -23.39 -6.74
CA LYS A 53 7.04 -23.89 -7.22
C LYS A 53 5.85 -23.23 -6.50
N SER A 54 5.96 -21.93 -6.22
CA SER A 54 5.01 -21.19 -5.38
C SER A 54 3.78 -20.73 -6.17
N GLN A 55 2.95 -21.69 -6.59
CA GLN A 55 1.79 -21.49 -7.47
C GLN A 55 0.87 -20.34 -7.01
N ARG A 56 0.62 -20.26 -5.69
CA ARG A 56 -0.24 -19.25 -5.07
C ARG A 56 0.26 -17.81 -5.20
N ASN A 57 1.52 -17.62 -5.60
CA ASN A 57 2.18 -16.32 -5.69
C ASN A 57 2.47 -15.91 -7.14
N PHE A 58 2.20 -16.76 -8.14
CA PHE A 58 2.39 -16.39 -9.55
C PHE A 58 1.53 -15.22 -9.99
N ILE A 59 0.39 -14.98 -9.34
CA ILE A 59 -0.47 -13.81 -9.57
C ILE A 59 0.26 -12.47 -9.40
N PHE A 60 1.32 -12.42 -8.58
CA PHE A 60 2.08 -11.18 -8.40
C PHE A 60 2.91 -10.80 -9.62
N ILE A 61 3.24 -11.74 -10.52
CA ILE A 61 4.00 -11.45 -11.74
C ILE A 61 3.22 -10.51 -12.67
N PRO A 62 1.99 -10.83 -13.13
CA PRO A 62 1.23 -9.92 -13.98
C PRO A 62 0.87 -8.61 -13.27
N LEU A 63 0.62 -8.61 -11.95
CA LEU A 63 0.36 -7.39 -11.19
C LEU A 63 1.60 -6.45 -11.14
N LEU A 64 2.80 -7.01 -10.98
CA LEU A 64 4.04 -6.22 -11.02
C LEU A 64 4.36 -5.72 -12.43
N ILE A 65 4.05 -6.49 -13.47
CA ILE A 65 4.15 -6.03 -14.88
C ILE A 65 3.18 -4.87 -15.12
N ALA A 66 1.94 -4.96 -14.64
CA ALA A 66 0.98 -3.86 -14.75
C ALA A 66 1.48 -2.60 -14.03
N LEU A 67 2.06 -2.72 -12.83
CA LEU A 67 2.69 -1.59 -12.12
C LEU A 67 3.89 -1.01 -12.88
N MET A 68 4.73 -1.86 -13.49
CA MET A 68 5.83 -1.43 -14.34
C MET A 68 5.30 -0.59 -15.51
N ILE A 69 4.31 -1.09 -16.24
CA ILE A 69 3.72 -0.38 -17.39
C ILE A 69 3.12 0.96 -16.93
N LEU A 70 2.32 0.97 -15.87
CA LEU A 70 1.72 2.19 -15.33
C LEU A 70 2.79 3.22 -14.91
N GLN A 71 3.88 2.78 -14.29
CA GLN A 71 4.96 3.68 -13.88
C GLN A 71 5.75 4.22 -15.08
N LEU A 72 6.05 3.38 -16.08
CA LEU A 72 6.75 3.82 -17.28
C LEU A 72 5.89 4.80 -18.10
N SER A 73 4.60 4.50 -18.25
CA SER A 73 3.64 5.44 -18.86
C SER A 73 3.55 6.73 -18.07
N PHE A 74 3.49 6.68 -16.74
CA PHE A 74 3.51 7.88 -15.89
C PHE A 74 4.75 8.76 -16.18
N LEU A 75 5.93 8.14 -16.30
CA LEU A 75 7.17 8.88 -16.57
C LEU A 75 7.18 9.48 -17.97
N TYR A 76 6.75 8.70 -18.98
CA TYR A 76 6.68 9.14 -20.37
C TYR A 76 5.78 10.36 -20.52
N TRP A 77 4.54 10.28 -20.02
CA TRP A 77 3.55 11.36 -20.12
C TRP A 77 3.75 12.48 -19.08
N SER A 78 4.77 12.41 -18.23
CA SER A 78 4.95 13.32 -17.08
C SER A 78 5.06 14.80 -17.44
N GLN A 79 5.46 15.10 -18.68
CA GLN A 79 5.65 16.47 -19.18
C GLN A 79 4.50 16.97 -20.08
N GLU A 80 3.57 16.09 -20.44
CA GLU A 80 2.59 16.38 -21.49
C GLU A 80 1.21 16.65 -20.89
N GLU A 81 0.70 15.72 -20.08
CA GLU A 81 -0.70 15.76 -19.66
C GLU A 81 -0.87 15.43 -18.17
N LEU A 82 -0.99 16.48 -17.35
CA LEU A 82 -1.12 16.34 -15.89
C LEU A 82 -2.34 15.49 -15.47
N ALA A 83 -3.45 15.57 -16.21
CA ALA A 83 -4.67 14.81 -15.92
C ALA A 83 -4.43 13.30 -16.09
N LEU A 84 -3.85 12.89 -17.22
CA LEU A 84 -3.47 11.51 -17.51
C LEU A 84 -2.46 10.98 -16.49
N VAL A 85 -1.43 11.77 -16.15
CA VAL A 85 -0.41 11.38 -15.18
C VAL A 85 -1.01 11.13 -13.78
N LYS A 86 -1.92 12.00 -13.33
CA LYS A 86 -2.67 11.79 -12.08
C LYS A 86 -3.55 10.53 -12.16
N HIS A 87 -4.16 10.27 -13.30
CA HIS A 87 -4.98 9.08 -13.54
C HIS A 87 -4.15 7.79 -13.47
N LEU A 88 -3.01 7.74 -14.17
CA LEU A 88 -2.07 6.62 -14.16
C LEU A 88 -1.55 6.31 -12.75
N ALA A 89 -1.21 7.35 -11.97
CA ALA A 89 -0.77 7.20 -10.59
C ALA A 89 -1.86 6.58 -9.69
N ARG A 90 -3.12 7.03 -9.85
CA ARG A 90 -4.27 6.49 -9.12
C ARG A 90 -4.57 5.03 -9.51
N SER A 91 -4.50 4.71 -10.80
CA SER A 91 -4.61 3.34 -11.29
C SER A 91 -3.52 2.44 -10.69
N ALA A 92 -2.28 2.93 -10.57
CA ALA A 92 -1.20 2.19 -9.92
C ALA A 92 -1.49 1.93 -8.43
N VAL A 93 -2.07 2.90 -7.71
CA VAL A 93 -2.51 2.70 -6.32
C VAL A 93 -3.59 1.63 -6.20
N LEU A 94 -4.53 1.55 -7.16
CA LEU A 94 -5.55 0.49 -7.17
C LEU A 94 -4.93 -0.88 -7.45
N VAL A 95 -4.00 -1.00 -8.40
CA VAL A 95 -3.26 -2.26 -8.63
C VAL A 95 -2.45 -2.67 -7.40
N PHE A 96 -1.78 -1.71 -6.74
CA PHE A 96 -1.03 -2.01 -5.51
C PHE A 96 -1.96 -2.41 -4.35
N SER A 97 -3.17 -1.82 -4.28
CA SER A 97 -4.22 -2.23 -3.33
C SER A 97 -4.64 -3.70 -3.53
N ILE A 98 -4.66 -4.21 -4.76
CA ILE A 98 -4.90 -5.64 -5.04
C ILE A 98 -3.81 -6.50 -4.40
N ILE A 99 -2.54 -6.13 -4.62
CA ILE A 99 -1.39 -6.83 -4.04
C ILE A 99 -1.50 -6.87 -2.51
N VAL A 100 -1.73 -5.71 -1.90
CA VAL A 100 -1.92 -5.58 -0.45
C VAL A 100 -3.09 -6.43 0.03
N GLY A 101 -4.24 -6.38 -0.64
CA GLY A 101 -5.43 -7.15 -0.29
C GLY A 101 -5.22 -8.67 -0.32
N ILE A 102 -4.44 -9.17 -1.29
CA ILE A 102 -4.08 -10.60 -1.39
C ILE A 102 -3.13 -11.00 -0.25
N ILE A 103 -2.06 -10.22 -0.02
CA ILE A 103 -1.07 -10.51 1.02
C ILE A 103 -1.71 -10.42 2.40
N ALA A 104 -2.42 -9.32 2.68
CA ALA A 104 -3.10 -9.08 3.95
C ALA A 104 -4.13 -10.18 4.25
N GLY A 105 -4.90 -10.63 3.25
CA GLY A 105 -5.86 -11.71 3.38
C GLY A 105 -5.28 -13.03 3.90
N ARG A 106 -3.99 -13.27 3.68
CA ARG A 106 -3.28 -14.47 4.15
C ARG A 106 -2.52 -14.20 5.45
N VAL A 107 -1.81 -13.07 5.50
CA VAL A 107 -0.83 -12.78 6.53
C VAL A 107 -1.48 -12.28 7.82
N ILE A 108 -2.48 -11.38 7.73
CA ILE A 108 -3.15 -10.83 8.92
C ILE A 108 -3.88 -11.94 9.70
N PRO A 109 -4.72 -12.79 9.07
CA PRO A 109 -5.38 -13.87 9.81
C PRO A 109 -4.40 -14.88 10.41
N MET A 110 -3.31 -15.20 9.70
CA MET A 110 -2.27 -16.09 10.21
C MET A 110 -1.59 -15.50 11.45
N PHE A 111 -1.22 -14.22 11.39
CA PHE A 111 -0.63 -13.52 12.52
C PHE A 111 -1.56 -13.40 13.72
N THR A 112 -2.83 -13.12 13.49
CA THR A 112 -3.85 -13.03 14.53
C THR A 112 -4.13 -14.40 15.15
N ARG A 113 -4.20 -15.47 14.34
CA ARG A 113 -4.33 -16.84 14.84
C ARG A 113 -3.10 -17.31 15.63
N ASN A 114 -1.90 -16.88 15.28
CA ASN A 114 -0.70 -17.31 15.99
C ASN A 114 -0.55 -16.66 17.36
N ALA A 115 -1.09 -15.44 17.53
CA ALA A 115 -0.93 -14.66 18.74
C ALA A 115 -2.04 -14.83 19.79
N LEU A 116 -3.24 -15.29 19.40
CA LEU A 116 -4.39 -15.42 20.31
C LEU A 116 -4.48 -16.81 20.95
N ALA A 117 -5.21 -16.92 22.07
CA ALA A 117 -5.47 -18.20 22.75
C ALA A 117 -6.36 -19.14 21.90
N ALA A 118 -6.28 -20.46 22.17
CA ALA A 118 -6.87 -21.50 21.32
C ALA A 118 -8.39 -21.38 21.14
N ASP A 119 -9.10 -20.92 22.16
CA ASP A 119 -10.54 -20.68 22.20
C ASP A 119 -10.96 -19.53 21.24
N VAL A 120 -10.12 -18.51 21.08
CA VAL A 120 -10.36 -17.41 20.14
C VAL A 120 -9.95 -17.79 18.72
N LYS A 121 -8.91 -18.63 18.55
CA LYS A 121 -8.44 -19.10 17.22
C LYS A 121 -9.55 -19.76 16.40
N GLN A 122 -10.42 -20.54 17.04
CA GLN A 122 -11.52 -21.24 16.37
C GLN A 122 -12.59 -20.28 15.81
N LYS A 123 -12.66 -19.06 16.33
CA LYS A 123 -13.63 -18.04 15.90
C LYS A 123 -13.19 -17.27 14.65
N ILE A 124 -11.94 -17.43 14.21
CA ILE A 124 -11.38 -16.77 13.02
C ILE A 124 -11.67 -17.65 11.80
N LYS A 125 -12.49 -17.14 10.89
CA LYS A 125 -12.88 -17.85 9.67
C LYS A 125 -11.99 -17.43 8.50
N LEU A 126 -11.56 -18.40 7.71
CA LEU A 126 -10.94 -18.19 6.40
C LEU A 126 -11.97 -18.56 5.34
N THR A 127 -12.37 -17.59 4.53
CA THR A 127 -13.47 -17.76 3.60
C THR A 127 -12.97 -17.65 2.16
N ALA A 128 -12.71 -18.79 1.53
CA ALA A 128 -12.08 -18.86 0.20
C ALA A 128 -12.92 -18.18 -0.91
N TRP A 129 -14.25 -18.19 -0.80
CA TRP A 129 -15.10 -17.52 -1.80
C TRP A 129 -14.92 -15.99 -1.80
N LEU A 130 -14.68 -15.40 -0.62
CA LEU A 130 -14.38 -13.95 -0.51
C LEU A 130 -13.06 -13.62 -1.21
N ASP A 131 -12.07 -14.52 -1.18
CA ASP A 131 -10.79 -14.31 -1.87
C ASP A 131 -10.95 -14.27 -3.38
N GLY A 132 -11.76 -15.18 -3.94
CA GLY A 132 -12.10 -15.19 -5.36
C GLY A 132 -12.86 -13.93 -5.77
N MET A 133 -13.92 -13.57 -5.05
CA MET A 133 -14.73 -12.39 -5.37
C MET A 133 -13.92 -11.09 -5.23
N LEU A 134 -13.14 -10.94 -4.17
CA LEU A 134 -12.29 -9.76 -4.01
C LEU A 134 -11.31 -9.60 -5.16
N LEU A 135 -10.67 -10.69 -5.61
CA LEU A 135 -9.77 -10.60 -6.76
C LEU A 135 -10.52 -10.18 -8.03
N ILE A 136 -11.64 -10.85 -8.35
CA ILE A 136 -12.41 -10.58 -9.57
C ILE A 136 -12.91 -9.13 -9.59
N PHE A 137 -13.59 -8.69 -8.53
CA PHE A 137 -14.14 -7.33 -8.48
C PHE A 137 -13.05 -6.27 -8.40
N SER A 138 -11.89 -6.55 -7.79
CA SER A 138 -10.78 -5.58 -7.78
C SER A 138 -10.14 -5.44 -9.15
N LEU A 139 -9.99 -6.53 -9.90
CA LEU A 139 -9.51 -6.48 -11.28
C LEU A 139 -10.49 -5.72 -12.18
N LEU A 140 -11.79 -5.99 -12.05
CA LEU A 140 -12.83 -5.27 -12.78
C LEU A 140 -12.85 -3.79 -12.41
N GLY A 141 -12.83 -3.45 -11.12
CA GLY A 141 -12.87 -2.06 -10.66
C GLY A 141 -11.64 -1.26 -11.02
N SER A 142 -10.44 -1.83 -10.80
CA SER A 142 -9.17 -1.20 -11.17
C SER A 142 -9.00 -1.08 -12.69
N GLY A 143 -9.36 -2.13 -13.44
CA GLY A 143 -9.34 -2.12 -14.90
C GLY A 143 -10.31 -1.10 -15.48
N ASN A 144 -11.56 -1.10 -15.03
CA ASN A 144 -12.57 -0.12 -15.45
C ASN A 144 -12.09 1.31 -15.13
N PHE A 145 -11.57 1.57 -13.92
CA PHE A 145 -11.01 2.86 -13.57
C PHE A 145 -9.89 3.28 -14.53
N LEU A 146 -8.94 2.39 -14.83
CA LEU A 146 -7.85 2.70 -15.76
C LEU A 146 -8.38 3.04 -17.16
N PHE A 147 -9.24 2.19 -17.72
CA PHE A 147 -9.71 2.32 -19.10
C PHE A 147 -10.76 3.41 -19.30
N SER A 148 -11.47 3.84 -18.25
CA SER A 148 -12.48 4.90 -18.34
C SER A 148 -11.93 6.27 -18.74
N TYR A 149 -10.61 6.47 -18.68
CA TYR A 149 -9.96 7.68 -19.19
C TYR A 149 -9.88 7.68 -20.72
N PHE A 150 -9.66 6.51 -21.32
CA PHE A 150 -9.40 6.38 -22.76
C PHE A 150 -10.66 6.02 -23.53
N TYR A 151 -11.62 5.35 -22.88
CA TYR A 151 -12.82 4.83 -23.52
C TYR A 151 -14.05 5.14 -22.69
N SER A 152 -15.16 5.46 -23.36
CA SER A 152 -16.47 5.54 -22.73
C SER A 152 -16.98 4.13 -22.42
N LEU A 153 -16.84 3.73 -21.16
CA LEU A 153 -17.30 2.42 -20.68
C LEU A 153 -18.76 2.50 -20.19
N PRO A 154 -19.57 1.44 -20.38
CA PRO A 154 -20.99 1.45 -20.03
C PRO A 154 -21.26 1.46 -18.52
N LEU A 155 -20.29 1.02 -17.70
CA LEU A 155 -20.43 0.94 -16.26
C LEU A 155 -19.42 1.86 -15.59
N ASN A 156 -19.88 2.65 -14.61
CA ASN A 156 -19.00 3.49 -13.80
C ASN A 156 -18.11 2.62 -12.89
N PRO A 157 -16.79 2.87 -12.82
CA PRO A 157 -15.87 2.12 -11.94
C PRO A 157 -16.26 2.16 -10.45
N ALA A 158 -17.00 3.18 -10.02
CA ALA A 158 -17.43 3.36 -8.63
C ALA A 158 -18.17 2.14 -8.08
N TRP A 159 -19.07 1.51 -8.86
CA TRP A 159 -19.84 0.35 -8.38
C TRP A 159 -18.95 -0.83 -8.00
N ALA A 160 -18.01 -1.18 -8.88
CA ALA A 160 -17.08 -2.28 -8.61
C ALA A 160 -16.20 -1.95 -7.40
N LEU A 161 -15.65 -0.73 -7.31
CA LEU A 161 -14.80 -0.32 -6.18
C LEU A 161 -15.57 -0.31 -4.85
N PHE A 162 -16.84 0.11 -4.85
CA PHE A 162 -17.71 0.06 -3.69
C PHE A 162 -17.91 -1.37 -3.20
N VAL A 163 -18.25 -2.29 -4.12
CA VAL A 163 -18.41 -3.72 -3.81
C VAL A 163 -17.12 -4.30 -3.24
N VAL A 164 -15.97 -3.99 -3.82
CA VAL A 164 -14.66 -4.44 -3.29
C VAL A 164 -14.44 -3.93 -1.86
N GLY A 165 -14.73 -2.66 -1.59
CA GLY A 165 -14.62 -2.09 -0.25
C GLY A 165 -15.51 -2.80 0.77
N VAL A 166 -16.78 -3.06 0.42
CA VAL A 166 -17.71 -3.82 1.26
C VAL A 166 -17.24 -5.25 1.50
N LEU A 167 -16.73 -5.94 0.46
CA LEU A 167 -16.17 -7.28 0.59
C LEU A 167 -14.93 -7.29 1.51
N HIS A 168 -14.09 -6.25 1.47
CA HIS A 168 -12.96 -6.12 2.41
C HIS A 168 -13.43 -5.91 3.85
N LEU A 169 -14.49 -5.13 4.09
CA LEU A 169 -15.11 -5.00 5.42
C LEU A 169 -15.68 -6.35 5.90
N ALA A 170 -16.40 -7.05 5.02
CA ALA A 170 -16.93 -8.37 5.32
C ALA A 170 -15.80 -9.34 5.71
N ARG A 171 -14.69 -9.35 4.95
CA ARG A 171 -13.52 -10.17 5.29
C ARG A 171 -12.90 -9.76 6.64
N LEU A 172 -12.72 -8.46 6.88
CA LEU A 172 -12.15 -7.95 8.14
C LEU A 172 -12.98 -8.36 9.37
N SER A 173 -14.32 -8.39 9.25
CA SER A 173 -15.21 -8.80 10.33
C SER A 173 -14.95 -10.25 10.81
N GLN A 174 -14.43 -11.11 9.93
CA GLN A 174 -14.11 -12.51 10.22
C GLN A 174 -12.79 -12.69 10.98
N TRP A 175 -11.99 -11.64 11.11
CA TRP A 175 -10.67 -11.69 11.77
C TRP A 175 -10.70 -11.35 13.25
N ARG A 176 -11.89 -11.02 13.79
CA ARG A 176 -12.11 -10.78 15.22
C ARG A 176 -11.16 -9.72 15.81
N SER A 177 -11.06 -8.57 15.13
CA SER A 177 -10.15 -7.46 15.46
C SER A 177 -10.21 -6.99 16.92
N ILE A 178 -11.33 -7.16 17.62
CA ILE A 178 -11.46 -6.73 19.02
C ILE A 178 -10.46 -7.42 19.97
N TYR A 179 -10.05 -8.65 19.65
CA TYR A 179 -9.09 -9.39 20.47
C TYR A 179 -7.63 -8.97 20.20
N THR A 180 -7.38 -8.09 19.24
CA THR A 180 -6.02 -7.61 18.92
C THR A 180 -5.65 -6.29 19.59
N LEU A 181 -6.58 -5.64 20.29
CA LEU A 181 -6.40 -4.30 20.86
C LEU A 181 -5.23 -4.21 21.87
N ASN A 182 -4.96 -5.29 22.61
CA ASN A 182 -3.84 -5.36 23.54
C ASN A 182 -2.48 -5.64 22.87
N ASN A 183 -2.45 -5.89 21.56
CA ASN A 183 -1.23 -6.18 20.81
C ASN A 183 -1.02 -5.14 19.69
N PRO A 184 -0.09 -4.19 19.88
CA PRO A 184 0.20 -3.15 18.89
C PRO A 184 0.63 -3.62 17.51
N LEU A 185 1.29 -4.78 17.43
CA LEU A 185 1.70 -5.36 16.15
C LEU A 185 0.51 -5.91 15.35
N LEU A 186 -0.62 -6.18 16.01
CA LEU A 186 -1.81 -6.74 15.37
C LEU A 186 -2.87 -5.68 15.11
N TRP A 187 -3.21 -4.85 16.10
CA TRP A 187 -4.25 -3.84 15.86
C TRP A 187 -3.85 -2.86 14.76
N SER A 188 -2.55 -2.52 14.64
CA SER A 188 -2.05 -1.65 13.57
C SER A 188 -2.27 -2.24 12.18
N LEU A 189 -2.08 -3.56 12.00
CA LEU A 189 -2.36 -4.25 10.74
C LEU A 189 -3.86 -4.28 10.43
N HIS A 190 -4.69 -4.54 11.43
CA HIS A 190 -6.15 -4.55 11.26
C HIS A 190 -6.69 -3.15 10.93
N LEU A 191 -6.17 -2.11 11.58
CA LEU A 191 -6.57 -0.73 11.34
C LEU A 191 -6.09 -0.24 9.95
N ALA A 192 -4.87 -0.58 9.55
CA ALA A 192 -4.40 -0.31 8.18
C ALA A 192 -5.26 -1.02 7.12
N TYR A 193 -5.71 -2.26 7.39
CA TYR A 193 -6.61 -2.97 6.49
C TYR A 193 -8.04 -2.38 6.51
N LEU A 194 -8.51 -1.84 7.63
CA LEU A 194 -9.76 -1.08 7.68
C LEU A 194 -9.69 0.15 6.75
N CYS A 195 -8.57 0.89 6.77
CA CYS A 195 -8.34 2.00 5.85
C CYS A 195 -8.43 1.57 4.37
N LEU A 196 -8.07 0.34 4.02
CA LEU A 196 -8.17 -0.16 2.64
C LEU A 196 -9.63 -0.28 2.23
N ALA A 197 -10.42 -0.92 3.07
CA ALA A 197 -11.84 -1.11 2.83
C ALA A 197 -12.58 0.24 2.76
N SER A 198 -12.35 1.11 3.75
CA SER A 198 -12.93 2.45 3.81
C SER A 198 -12.45 3.35 2.66
N GLY A 199 -11.17 3.27 2.28
CA GLY A 199 -10.59 4.03 1.17
C GLY A 199 -11.21 3.69 -0.17
N LEU A 200 -11.44 2.40 -0.46
CA LEU A 200 -12.10 1.97 -1.70
C LEU A 200 -13.57 2.41 -1.76
N ILE A 201 -14.29 2.35 -0.62
CA ILE A 201 -15.64 2.91 -0.50
C ILE A 201 -15.62 4.41 -0.77
N LEU A 202 -14.68 5.14 -0.15
CA LEU A 202 -14.60 6.59 -0.29
C LEU A 202 -14.21 7.01 -1.71
N ILE A 203 -13.36 6.24 -2.39
CA ILE A 203 -13.04 6.45 -3.82
C ILE A 203 -14.31 6.29 -4.65
N ALA A 204 -15.11 5.24 -4.41
CA ALA A 204 -16.38 5.07 -5.12
C ALA A 204 -17.36 6.22 -4.87
N LEU A 205 -17.50 6.66 -3.61
CA LEU A 205 -18.37 7.78 -3.26
C LEU A 205 -17.92 9.11 -3.87
N SER A 206 -16.62 9.29 -4.10
CA SER A 206 -16.07 10.51 -4.74
C SER A 206 -16.55 10.74 -6.18
N PHE A 207 -17.06 9.70 -6.85
CA PHE A 207 -17.69 9.85 -8.17
C PHE A 207 -19.07 10.51 -8.11
N TYR A 208 -19.72 10.52 -6.95
CA TYR A 208 -21.09 10.97 -6.77
C TYR A 208 -21.25 12.15 -5.82
N SER A 209 -20.18 12.55 -5.13
CA SER A 209 -20.21 13.65 -4.16
C SER A 209 -19.03 14.60 -4.37
N ALA A 210 -19.34 15.86 -4.66
CA ALA A 210 -18.32 16.92 -4.75
C ALA A 210 -17.65 17.23 -3.40
N GLN A 211 -18.28 16.86 -2.28
CA GLN A 211 -17.72 17.05 -0.93
C GLN A 211 -16.62 16.04 -0.63
N VAL A 212 -16.64 14.87 -1.28
CA VAL A 212 -15.63 13.83 -1.12
C VAL A 212 -14.63 13.96 -2.25
N LEU A 213 -13.52 14.65 -1.99
CA LEU A 213 -12.46 14.78 -2.98
C LEU A 213 -11.80 13.43 -3.24
N MET A 214 -11.75 13.02 -4.51
CA MET A 214 -11.11 11.77 -4.92
C MET A 214 -9.66 11.69 -4.44
N SER A 215 -8.93 12.82 -4.44
CA SER A 215 -7.56 12.87 -3.92
C SER A 215 -7.48 12.42 -2.46
N ASP A 216 -8.39 12.87 -1.60
CA ASP A 216 -8.35 12.53 -0.19
C ASP A 216 -8.75 11.07 0.04
N ALA A 217 -9.70 10.55 -0.75
CA ALA A 217 -10.02 9.12 -0.74
C ALA A 217 -8.81 8.24 -1.10
N PHE A 218 -8.01 8.63 -2.09
CA PHE A 218 -6.76 7.96 -2.40
C PHE A 218 -5.71 8.09 -1.27
N HIS A 219 -5.70 9.19 -0.52
CA HIS A 219 -4.80 9.34 0.63
C HIS A 219 -5.19 8.48 1.83
N LEU A 220 -6.49 8.15 1.99
CA LEU A 220 -6.91 7.13 2.95
C LEU A 220 -6.24 5.79 2.66
N VAL A 221 -6.10 5.44 1.38
CA VAL A 221 -5.38 4.24 0.93
C VAL A 221 -3.88 4.40 1.09
N THR A 222 -3.27 5.43 0.51
CA THR A 222 -1.80 5.52 0.45
C THR A 222 -1.17 5.80 1.83
N VAL A 223 -1.75 6.67 2.65
CA VAL A 223 -1.23 6.99 3.98
C VAL A 223 -1.68 5.94 5.01
N GLY A 224 -2.99 5.64 5.05
CA GLY A 224 -3.56 4.73 6.04
C GLY A 224 -3.15 3.27 5.82
N VAL A 225 -3.27 2.79 4.58
CA VAL A 225 -2.95 1.39 4.25
C VAL A 225 -1.46 1.23 4.02
N PHE A 226 -0.88 1.92 3.04
CA PHE A 226 0.52 1.65 2.70
C PHE A 226 1.44 2.19 3.79
N GLY A 227 1.26 3.45 4.21
CA GLY A 227 2.01 4.02 5.32
C GLY A 227 1.90 3.21 6.61
N GLY A 228 0.69 2.82 7.02
CA GLY A 228 0.44 2.06 8.25
C GLY A 228 0.90 0.59 8.17
N MET A 229 0.55 -0.11 7.09
CA MET A 229 0.88 -1.53 6.93
C MET A 229 2.38 -1.74 6.70
N ILE A 230 3.05 -0.88 5.94
CA ILE A 230 4.50 -0.94 5.75
C ILE A 230 5.19 -0.78 7.12
N LEU A 231 4.82 0.25 7.90
CA LEU A 231 5.39 0.47 9.22
C LEU A 231 5.17 -0.75 10.14
N ALA A 232 3.93 -1.24 10.26
CA ALA A 232 3.60 -2.40 11.09
C ALA A 232 4.36 -3.67 10.66
N MET A 233 4.47 -3.93 9.35
CA MET A 233 5.21 -5.07 8.82
C MET A 233 6.71 -4.94 9.04
N MET A 234 7.30 -3.77 8.80
CA MET A 234 8.73 -3.55 9.01
C MET A 234 9.14 -3.81 10.46
N VAL A 235 8.37 -3.30 11.42
CA VAL A 235 8.57 -3.55 12.86
C VAL A 235 8.56 -5.04 13.15
N ARG A 236 7.52 -5.76 12.71
CA ARG A 236 7.37 -7.19 12.96
C ARG A 236 8.46 -8.04 12.30
N VAL A 237 8.73 -7.80 11.02
CA VAL A 237 9.71 -8.55 10.21
C VAL A 237 11.12 -8.32 10.76
N SER A 238 11.45 -7.08 11.15
CA SER A 238 12.74 -6.77 11.75
C SER A 238 12.97 -7.56 13.04
N LEU A 239 11.98 -7.62 13.96
CA LEU A 239 12.09 -8.42 15.18
C LEU A 239 12.15 -9.92 14.88
N GLY A 240 11.23 -10.41 14.05
CA GLY A 240 11.09 -11.84 13.76
C GLY A 240 12.31 -12.45 13.06
N HIS A 241 12.92 -11.75 12.09
CA HIS A 241 14.10 -12.27 11.38
C HIS A 241 15.44 -12.00 12.09
N THR A 242 15.44 -11.20 13.16
CA THR A 242 16.62 -10.99 14.01
C THR A 242 16.60 -11.83 15.28
N GLY A 243 15.63 -12.73 15.43
CA GLY A 243 15.50 -13.61 16.61
C GLY A 243 14.99 -12.91 17.87
N ARG A 244 14.55 -11.65 17.76
CA ARG A 244 14.13 -10.83 18.91
C ARG A 244 12.66 -11.09 19.26
N PRO A 245 12.28 -10.95 20.54
CA PRO A 245 10.88 -11.11 20.94
C PRO A 245 9.98 -10.11 20.19
N LEU A 246 8.79 -10.56 19.81
CA LEU A 246 7.78 -9.74 19.12
C LEU A 246 7.06 -8.79 20.09
N GLN A 247 7.84 -8.00 20.81
CA GLN A 247 7.39 -6.99 21.76
C GLN A 247 7.88 -5.62 21.30
N VAL A 248 7.00 -4.64 21.34
CA VAL A 248 7.32 -3.26 20.98
C VAL A 248 7.31 -2.38 22.21
N ASN A 249 8.11 -1.33 22.20
CA ASN A 249 8.07 -0.31 23.24
C ASN A 249 6.92 0.68 23.01
N ASN A 250 6.66 1.53 24.00
CA ASN A 250 5.57 2.53 23.93
C ASN A 250 5.76 3.54 22.78
N TRP A 251 7.01 3.86 22.41
CA TRP A 251 7.30 4.76 21.29
C TRP A 251 6.80 4.21 19.96
N LEU A 252 6.86 2.90 19.74
CA LEU A 252 6.33 2.29 18.52
C LEU A 252 4.80 2.29 18.51
N VAL A 253 4.15 2.20 19.67
CA VAL A 253 2.70 2.42 19.77
C VAL A 253 2.34 3.84 19.35
N VAL A 254 3.10 4.83 19.84
CA VAL A 254 2.98 6.23 19.42
C VAL A 254 3.18 6.35 17.91
N ALA A 255 4.21 5.73 17.33
CA ALA A 255 4.46 5.77 15.89
C ALA A 255 3.28 5.21 15.07
N PHE A 256 2.67 4.11 15.50
CA PHE A 256 1.46 3.60 14.83
C PHE A 256 0.30 4.59 14.92
N LEU A 257 0.03 5.14 16.11
CA LEU A 257 -1.04 6.13 16.31
C LEU A 257 -0.81 7.38 15.46
N LEU A 258 0.43 7.88 15.37
CA LEU A 258 0.78 9.05 14.56
C LEU A 258 0.41 8.85 13.08
N ILE A 259 0.60 7.67 12.50
CA ILE A 259 0.17 7.38 11.12
C ILE A 259 -1.35 7.47 10.96
N PHE A 260 -2.12 6.93 11.91
CA PHE A 260 -3.57 6.96 11.82
C PHE A 260 -4.15 8.34 12.11
N ILE A 261 -3.53 9.11 13.00
CA ILE A 261 -3.87 10.52 13.19
C ILE A 261 -3.52 11.30 11.92
N ALA A 262 -2.35 11.04 11.29
CA ALA A 262 -1.96 11.67 10.04
C ALA A 262 -2.98 11.45 8.92
N VAL A 263 -3.52 10.23 8.76
CA VAL A 263 -4.53 9.97 7.73
C VAL A 263 -5.87 10.62 8.06
N ILE A 264 -6.27 10.67 9.33
CA ILE A 264 -7.47 11.41 9.76
C ILE A 264 -7.33 12.89 9.42
N LEU A 265 -6.18 13.50 9.72
CA LEU A 265 -5.92 14.89 9.35
C LEU A 265 -5.94 15.08 7.83
N ARG A 266 -5.36 14.14 7.08
CA ARG A 266 -5.25 14.22 5.63
C ARG A 266 -6.58 14.17 4.91
N VAL A 267 -7.55 13.42 5.46
CA VAL A 267 -8.81 13.06 4.79
C VAL A 267 -10.01 13.77 5.40
N LEU A 268 -10.14 13.79 6.72
CA LEU A 268 -11.32 14.34 7.41
C LEU A 268 -11.16 15.82 7.76
N LEU A 269 -10.04 16.20 8.37
CA LEU A 269 -9.85 17.61 8.76
C LEU A 269 -9.58 18.54 7.58
N ALA A 270 -9.10 18.02 6.45
CA ALA A 270 -8.99 18.79 5.22
C ALA A 270 -10.33 19.31 4.70
N ILE A 271 -11.45 18.69 5.09
CA ILE A 271 -12.81 19.11 4.73
C ILE A 271 -13.33 20.20 5.70
N LEU A 272 -12.88 20.17 6.97
CA LEU A 272 -13.41 21.01 8.05
C LEU A 272 -12.57 22.25 8.36
N VAL A 273 -11.27 22.23 8.03
CA VAL A 273 -10.27 23.26 8.39
C VAL A 273 -9.60 23.78 7.11
N GLN A 274 -8.74 24.81 7.23
CA GLN A 274 -7.84 25.21 6.14
C GLN A 274 -7.02 24.01 5.62
N PRO A 275 -7.18 23.58 4.35
CA PRO A 275 -6.62 22.32 3.87
C PRO A 275 -5.10 22.23 4.00
N LEU A 276 -4.38 23.35 3.77
CA LEU A 276 -2.93 23.39 3.82
C LEU A 276 -2.36 23.04 5.21
N SER A 277 -2.95 23.56 6.29
CA SER A 277 -2.48 23.27 7.65
C SER A 277 -2.73 21.81 8.03
N ALA A 278 -3.88 21.25 7.64
CA ALA A 278 -4.19 19.84 7.82
C ALA A 278 -3.21 18.94 7.06
N TRP A 279 -2.86 19.28 5.82
CA TRP A 279 -1.90 18.53 5.00
C TRP A 279 -0.48 18.58 5.57
N ASN A 280 -0.01 19.77 5.97
CA ASN A 280 1.31 19.93 6.59
C ASN A 280 1.40 19.17 7.92
N SER A 281 0.35 19.24 8.75
CA SER A 281 0.29 18.51 10.01
C SER A 281 0.31 16.99 9.78
N SER A 282 -0.44 16.50 8.80
CA SER A 282 -0.40 15.09 8.39
C SER A 282 1.01 14.65 7.98
N ALA A 283 1.70 15.46 7.16
CA ALA A 283 3.06 15.18 6.73
C ALA A 283 4.05 15.14 7.91
N LEU A 284 3.97 16.10 8.85
CA LEU A 284 4.81 16.13 10.04
C LEU A 284 4.60 14.90 10.95
N LEU A 285 3.34 14.50 11.17
CA LEU A 285 3.02 13.30 11.95
C LEU A 285 3.57 12.03 11.28
N TRP A 286 3.47 11.94 9.96
CA TRP A 286 4.04 10.83 9.19
C TRP A 286 5.57 10.78 9.31
N ILE A 287 6.25 11.92 9.18
CA ILE A 287 7.71 12.03 9.35
C ILE A 287 8.11 11.63 10.76
N ALA A 288 7.38 12.11 11.78
CA ALA A 288 7.63 11.76 13.17
C ALA A 288 7.51 10.25 13.42
N ALA A 289 6.46 9.61 12.90
CA ALA A 289 6.25 8.16 13.02
C ALA A 289 7.42 7.34 12.43
N TYR A 290 7.85 7.66 11.21
CA TYR A 290 8.96 6.97 10.56
C TYR A 290 10.33 7.31 11.19
N SER A 291 10.49 8.52 11.74
CA SER A 291 11.69 8.91 12.49
C SER A 291 11.83 8.10 13.78
N ILE A 292 10.72 7.89 14.50
CA ILE A 292 10.67 6.99 15.66
C ILE A 292 11.09 5.57 15.25
N PHE A 293 10.52 5.03 14.17
CA PHE A 293 10.91 3.72 13.66
C PHE A 293 12.43 3.64 13.39
N LEU A 294 12.98 4.57 12.62
CA LEU A 294 14.41 4.59 12.30
C LEU A 294 15.28 4.63 13.56
N ARG A 295 14.94 5.49 14.52
CA ARG A 295 15.70 5.63 15.78
C ARG A 295 15.79 4.32 16.55
N PHE A 296 14.71 3.54 16.63
CA PHE A 296 14.67 2.30 17.40
C PHE A 296 15.10 1.06 16.60
N TYR A 297 14.91 1.05 15.28
CA TYR A 297 15.14 -0.15 14.46
C TYR A 297 16.45 -0.15 13.68
N ILE A 298 17.13 0.99 13.50
CA ILE A 298 18.51 0.99 12.98
C ILE A 298 19.41 0.08 13.84
N PRO A 299 19.47 0.21 15.19
CA PRO A 299 20.30 -0.67 16.02
C PRO A 299 19.87 -2.14 15.94
N VAL A 300 18.57 -2.42 15.80
CA VAL A 300 18.06 -3.80 15.67
C VAL A 300 18.58 -4.47 14.39
N LEU A 301 18.68 -3.71 13.30
CA LEU A 301 19.08 -4.21 11.99
C LEU A 301 20.59 -4.26 11.79
N THR A 302 21.37 -3.43 12.52
CA THR A 302 22.83 -3.36 12.39
C THR A 302 23.59 -4.12 13.47
N SER A 303 22.95 -4.47 14.58
CA SER A 303 23.59 -5.29 15.62
C SER A 303 23.53 -6.78 15.28
N SER A 304 24.44 -7.55 15.87
CA SER A 304 24.41 -9.01 15.77
C SER A 304 23.05 -9.55 16.19
N ARG A 305 22.60 -10.58 15.47
CA ARG A 305 21.40 -11.34 15.83
C ARG A 305 21.60 -11.93 17.22
N LYS A 306 20.54 -11.92 18.02
CA LYS A 306 20.50 -12.62 19.30
C LYS A 306 20.06 -14.05 19.08
#